data_AF-A0A5R2N089-F1
#
_entry.id   AF-A0A5R2N089-F1
#
_cell.length_a   1.000
_cell.length_b   1.000
_cell.length_c   1.000
_cell.angle_alpha   90.00
_cell.angle_beta   90.00
_cell.angle_gamma   90.00
#
_symmetry.space_group_name_H-M   'P 1'
#
loop_
_entity.id
_entity.type
_entity.pdbx_description
1 polymer ?
#
loop_
_entity_poly.entity_id
_entity_poly.type
_entity_poly.pdbx_seq_one_letter_code
_entity_poly.pdbx_strand_id
1 'polypeptide(L)'
;CFGAAVEVGLQQAYLVAQGFGWDWGEDLKPRDDPGFSTVYTVSLFLAAIPIMLGLDPLKLTIFSMALTAASLPLTVVPFLFLLNDERYVGAHRNGIVSNAAVIFIITLAFVLAVVTIPLQIFGDL
;
A
#
# COMPACT_ATOMS: atom_id res chain seq x y z
N CYS A 1 -10.88 9.68 11.14
CA CYS A 1 -10.90 9.30 9.71
C CYS A 1 -10.18 10.31 8.82
N PHE A 2 -10.29 11.63 9.04
CA PHE A 2 -9.58 12.63 8.21
C PHE A 2 -8.06 12.43 8.16
N GLY A 3 -7.40 12.20 9.30
CA GLY A 3 -5.94 11.96 9.34
C GLY A 3 -5.50 10.76 8.49
N ALA A 4 -6.20 9.62 8.60
CA ALA A 4 -5.91 8.43 7.79
C ALA A 4 -6.14 8.66 6.29
N ALA A 5 -7.15 9.47 5.91
CA ALA A 5 -7.38 9.82 4.51
C ALA A 5 -6.23 10.68 3.95
N VAL A 6 -5.74 11.64 4.73
CA VAL A 6 -4.59 12.47 4.38
C VAL A 6 -3.30 11.64 4.30
N GLU A 7 -3.06 10.75 5.26
CA GLU A 7 -1.92 9.84 5.29
C GLU A 7 -1.86 8.96 4.02
N VAL A 8 -2.99 8.35 3.64
CA VAL A 8 -3.07 7.53 2.43
C VAL A 8 -2.87 8.39 1.17
N GLY A 9 -3.46 9.60 1.12
CA GLY A 9 -3.26 10.53 0.00
C GLY A 9 -1.80 10.96 -0.17
N LEU A 10 -1.12 11.28 0.94
CA LEU A 10 0.31 11.59 0.95
C LEU A 10 1.12 10.39 0.48
N GLN A 11 0.83 9.18 0.99
CA GLN A 11 1.51 7.96 0.58
C GLN A 11 1.43 7.73 -0.95
N GLN A 12 0.26 7.97 -1.56
CA GLN A 12 0.12 7.86 -3.02
C GLN A 12 0.99 8.87 -3.76
N ALA A 13 1.01 10.14 -3.32
CA ALA A 13 1.85 11.17 -3.92
C ALA A 13 3.35 10.86 -3.80
N TYR A 14 3.80 10.34 -2.64
CA TYR A 14 5.18 9.90 -2.45
C TYR A 14 5.55 8.75 -3.38
N LEU A 15 4.70 7.72 -3.50
CA LEU A 15 4.97 6.58 -4.38
C LEU A 15 5.13 7.01 -5.84
N VAL A 16 4.26 7.90 -6.32
CA VAL A 16 4.33 8.42 -7.69
C VAL A 16 5.59 9.26 -7.89
N ALA A 17 5.83 10.25 -7.01
CA ALA A 17 6.99 11.13 -7.14
C ALA A 17 8.32 10.35 -7.06
N GLN A 18 8.45 9.40 -6.13
CA GLN A 18 9.63 8.54 -6.02
C GLN A 18 9.79 7.61 -7.23
N GLY A 19 8.68 7.08 -7.76
CA GLY A 19 8.70 6.24 -8.96
C GLY A 19 9.19 6.99 -10.22
N PHE A 20 8.87 8.28 -10.33
CA PHE A 20 9.30 9.14 -11.44
C PHE A 20 10.60 9.94 -11.15
N GLY A 21 11.13 9.87 -9.93
CA GLY A 21 12.30 10.65 -9.52
C GLY A 21 12.06 12.16 -9.46
N TRP A 22 10.81 12.59 -9.20
CA TRP A 22 10.46 14.00 -9.03
C TRP A 22 10.86 14.50 -7.64
N ASP A 23 11.01 15.83 -7.53
CA ASP A 23 11.09 16.47 -6.22
C ASP A 23 9.76 16.28 -5.47
N TRP A 24 9.85 16.01 -4.16
CA TRP A 24 8.72 15.71 -3.29
C TRP A 24 8.97 16.24 -1.89
N GLY A 25 7.90 16.57 -1.18
CA GLY A 25 7.95 16.85 0.26
C GLY A 25 6.71 17.57 0.75
N GLU A 26 6.12 17.10 1.84
CA GLU A 26 4.95 17.76 2.46
C GLU A 26 5.26 19.20 2.92
N ASP A 27 6.50 19.46 3.33
CA ASP A 27 6.96 20.78 3.78
C ASP A 27 7.38 21.72 2.62
N LEU A 28 7.40 21.23 1.38
CA LEU A 28 7.77 22.04 0.22
C LEU A 28 6.58 22.91 -0.21
N LYS A 29 6.90 24.04 -0.84
CA LYS A 29 5.85 24.85 -1.47
C LYS A 29 5.42 24.16 -2.76
N PRO A 30 4.12 24.18 -3.13
CA PRO A 30 3.63 23.56 -4.37
C PRO A 30 4.29 24.03 -5.67
N ARG A 31 5.01 25.15 -5.62
CA ARG A 31 5.80 25.67 -6.75
C ARG A 31 7.14 24.95 -6.90
N ASP A 32 7.69 24.43 -5.81
CA ASP A 32 8.98 23.76 -5.74
C ASP A 32 8.83 22.25 -6.04
N ASP A 33 7.64 21.67 -5.84
CA ASP A 33 7.32 20.27 -6.12
C ASP A 33 5.98 20.07 -6.88
N PRO A 34 5.78 20.73 -8.03
CA PRO A 34 4.47 20.82 -8.68
C PRO A 34 3.90 19.44 -9.07
N GLY A 35 4.74 18.45 -9.37
CA GLY A 35 4.31 17.08 -9.65
C GLY A 35 3.69 16.40 -8.43
N PHE A 36 4.39 16.43 -7.29
CA PHE A 36 3.92 15.85 -6.02
C PHE A 36 2.62 16.50 -5.55
N SER A 37 2.60 17.84 -5.48
CA SER A 37 1.44 18.62 -5.05
C SER A 37 0.20 18.39 -5.92
N THR A 38 0.40 18.21 -7.24
CA THR A 38 -0.69 17.89 -8.18
C THR A 38 -1.24 16.48 -7.94
N VAL A 39 -0.37 15.47 -7.82
CA VAL A 39 -0.80 14.08 -7.59
C VAL A 39 -1.57 13.97 -6.28
N TYR A 40 -1.05 14.59 -5.20
CA TYR A 40 -1.72 14.62 -3.91
C TYR A 40 -3.13 15.20 -4.03
N THR A 41 -3.25 16.40 -4.62
CA THR A 41 -4.54 17.10 -4.76
C THR A 41 -5.53 16.29 -5.60
N VAL A 42 -5.09 15.79 -6.75
CA VAL A 42 -5.95 15.02 -7.67
C VAL A 42 -6.38 13.70 -7.04
N SER A 43 -5.50 13.00 -6.33
CA SER A 43 -5.82 11.72 -5.69
C SER A 43 -6.95 11.85 -4.66
N LEU A 44 -6.98 12.95 -3.91
CA LEU A 44 -8.01 13.21 -2.92
C LEU A 44 -9.40 13.38 -3.56
N PHE A 45 -9.47 14.09 -4.69
CA PHE A 45 -10.71 14.22 -5.46
C PHE A 45 -11.12 12.90 -6.11
N LEU A 46 -10.18 12.16 -6.69
CA LEU A 46 -10.45 10.86 -7.31
C LEU A 46 -10.97 9.83 -6.31
N ALA A 47 -10.49 9.84 -5.07
CA ALA A 47 -10.94 8.95 -4.01
C ALA A 47 -12.42 9.13 -3.64
N ALA A 48 -13.01 10.30 -3.90
CA ALA A 48 -14.43 10.56 -3.63
C ALA A 48 -15.38 10.06 -4.74
N ILE A 49 -14.86 9.85 -5.96
CA ILE A 49 -15.66 9.48 -7.15
C ILE A 49 -16.44 8.17 -6.95
N PRO A 50 -15.85 7.07 -6.43
CA PRO A 50 -16.57 5.80 -6.28
C PRO A 50 -17.85 5.93 -5.44
N ILE A 51 -17.79 6.73 -4.37
CA ILE A 51 -18.91 6.98 -3.47
C ILE A 51 -19.97 7.86 -4.17
N MET A 52 -19.54 8.87 -4.92
CA MET A 52 -20.45 9.71 -5.71
C MET A 52 -21.20 8.92 -6.80
N LEU A 53 -20.58 7.87 -7.34
CA LEU A 53 -21.20 6.96 -8.31
C LEU A 53 -22.16 5.94 -7.68
N GLY A 54 -22.34 5.96 -6.36
CA GLY A 54 -23.24 5.06 -5.64
C GLY A 54 -22.70 3.65 -5.47
N LEU A 55 -21.37 3.45 -5.56
CA LEU A 55 -20.77 2.17 -5.22
C LEU A 55 -20.97 1.84 -3.75
N ASP A 56 -21.26 0.58 -3.46
CA ASP A 56 -21.41 0.09 -2.10
C ASP A 56 -20.06 0.24 -1.34
N PRO A 57 -20.00 1.08 -0.28
CA PRO A 57 -18.78 1.27 0.50
C PRO A 57 -18.26 -0.03 1.12
N LEU A 58 -19.15 -0.98 1.45
CA LEU A 58 -18.76 -2.25 2.03
C LEU A 58 -18.01 -3.10 1.01
N LYS A 59 -18.54 -3.25 -0.22
CA LYS A 59 -17.85 -3.96 -1.30
C LYS A 59 -16.51 -3.31 -1.62
N LEU A 60 -16.47 -1.99 -1.72
CA LEU A 60 -15.24 -1.24 -1.99
C LEU A 60 -14.17 -1.47 -0.92
N THR A 61 -14.59 -1.51 0.35
CA THR A 61 -13.69 -1.76 1.49
C THR A 61 -13.15 -3.19 1.46
N ILE A 62 -14.01 -4.19 1.27
CA ILE A 62 -13.60 -5.60 1.16
C ILE A 62 -12.62 -5.79 0.01
N PHE A 63 -12.89 -5.16 -1.13
CA PHE A 63 -12.03 -5.22 -2.31
C PHE A 63 -10.66 -4.58 -2.07
N SER A 64 -10.65 -3.39 -1.47
CA SER A 64 -9.41 -2.68 -1.13
C SER A 64 -8.55 -3.45 -0.13
N MET A 65 -9.18 -4.09 0.87
CA MET A 65 -8.51 -4.96 1.83
C MET A 65 -7.92 -6.20 1.15
N ALA A 66 -8.66 -6.83 0.23
CA ALA A 66 -8.19 -7.99 -0.52
C ALA A 66 -6.97 -7.64 -1.39
N LEU A 67 -7.00 -6.50 -2.09
CA LEU A 67 -5.87 -6.00 -2.88
C LEU A 67 -4.65 -5.67 -1.99
N THR A 68 -4.89 -5.07 -0.81
CA THR A 68 -3.81 -4.79 0.14
C THR A 68 -3.16 -6.09 0.61
N ALA A 69 -3.95 -7.10 0.98
CA ALA A 69 -3.45 -8.42 1.36
C ALA A 69 -2.69 -9.10 0.21
N ALA A 70 -3.15 -8.95 -1.04
CA ALA A 70 -2.49 -9.48 -2.23
C ALA A 70 -1.14 -8.79 -2.51
N SER A 71 -1.02 -7.51 -2.15
CA SER A 71 0.20 -6.72 -2.35
C SER A 71 1.28 -7.01 -1.31
N LEU A 72 0.91 -7.48 -0.11
CA LEU A 72 1.85 -7.78 0.98
C LEU A 72 2.95 -8.78 0.58
N PRO A 73 2.66 -9.94 -0.03
CA PRO A 73 3.72 -10.83 -0.50
C PRO A 73 4.68 -10.16 -1.48
N LEU A 74 4.17 -9.34 -2.39
CA LEU A 74 4.98 -8.66 -3.39
C LEU A 74 5.96 -7.65 -2.77
N THR A 75 5.56 -6.96 -1.70
CA THR A 75 6.39 -5.96 -1.02
C THR A 75 7.27 -6.56 0.07
N VAL A 76 6.74 -7.49 0.87
CA VAL A 76 7.43 -8.02 2.05
C VAL A 76 8.45 -9.09 1.68
N VAL A 77 8.24 -9.89 0.64
CA VAL A 77 9.22 -10.90 0.20
C VAL A 77 10.59 -10.28 -0.15
N PRO A 78 10.71 -9.28 -1.05
CA PRO A 78 12.00 -8.66 -1.33
C PRO A 78 12.58 -7.96 -0.09
N PHE A 79 11.74 -7.39 0.77
CA PHE A 79 12.18 -6.81 2.03
C PHE A 79 12.75 -7.86 2.99
N LEU A 80 12.16 -9.04 3.07
CA LEU A 80 12.66 -10.15 3.87
C LEU A 80 14.01 -10.66 3.37
N PHE A 81 14.24 -10.67 2.06
CA PHE A 81 15.56 -10.98 1.50
C PHE A 81 16.58 -9.91 1.89
N LEU A 82 16.23 -8.63 1.76
CA LEU A 82 17.11 -7.51 2.11
C LEU A 82 17.49 -7.52 3.60
N LEU A 83 16.52 -7.79 4.49
CA LEU A 83 16.73 -7.84 5.94
C LEU A 83 17.48 -9.09 6.43
N ASN A 84 17.67 -10.09 5.57
CA ASN A 84 18.49 -11.26 5.87
C ASN A 84 19.91 -11.15 5.31
N ASP A 85 20.19 -10.15 4.48
CA ASP A 85 21.51 -9.93 3.89
C ASP A 85 22.43 -9.14 4.83
N GLU A 86 23.44 -9.83 5.37
CA GLU A 86 24.44 -9.28 6.28
C GLU A 86 25.20 -8.08 5.68
N ARG A 87 25.30 -7.99 4.34
CA ARG A 87 25.95 -6.85 3.68
C ARG A 87 25.18 -5.54 3.89
N TYR A 88 23.85 -5.60 4.04
CA TYR A 88 23.00 -4.42 4.19
C TYR A 88 22.67 -4.10 5.64
N VAL A 89 22.35 -5.12 6.46
CA VAL A 89 21.91 -4.94 7.86
C VAL A 89 22.99 -5.29 8.91
N GLY A 90 24.13 -5.82 8.47
CA GLY A 90 25.24 -6.20 9.36
C GLY A 90 24.79 -7.21 10.42
N ALA A 91 25.15 -6.93 11.69
CA ALA A 91 24.85 -7.79 12.82
C ALA A 91 23.36 -7.86 13.20
N HIS A 92 22.50 -6.97 12.69
CA HIS A 92 21.08 -6.88 13.04
C HIS A 92 20.17 -7.64 12.07
N ARG A 93 20.68 -8.70 11.44
CA ARG A 93 19.88 -9.55 10.54
C ARG A 93 18.70 -10.19 11.27
N ASN A 94 17.65 -10.47 10.52
CA ASN A 94 16.52 -11.20 11.07
C ASN A 94 16.95 -12.57 11.65
N GLY A 95 16.53 -12.83 12.89
CA GLY A 95 16.66 -14.14 13.51
C GLY A 95 15.59 -15.12 13.03
N ILE A 96 15.74 -16.40 13.41
CA ILE A 96 14.82 -17.49 13.02
C ILE A 96 13.37 -17.18 13.41
N VAL A 97 13.14 -16.60 14.60
CA VAL A 97 11.80 -16.24 15.08
C VAL A 97 11.17 -15.14 14.22
N SER A 98 11.93 -14.10 13.88
CA SER A 98 11.46 -12.99 13.04
C SER A 98 11.12 -13.49 11.64
N ASN A 99 12.00 -14.30 11.04
CA ASN A 99 11.74 -14.91 9.73
C ASN A 99 10.51 -15.81 9.75
N ALA A 100 10.33 -16.65 10.78
CA ALA A 100 9.14 -17.50 10.90
C ALA A 100 7.85 -16.67 11.02
N ALA A 101 7.85 -15.59 11.81
CA ALA A 101 6.70 -14.71 11.94
C ALA A 101 6.36 -14.01 10.61
N VAL A 102 7.36 -13.47 9.90
CA VAL A 102 7.15 -12.80 8.61
C VAL A 102 6.65 -13.79 7.56
N ILE A 103 7.23 -14.99 7.47
CA ILE A 103 6.77 -16.04 6.55
C ILE A 103 5.32 -16.43 6.85
N PHE A 104 4.97 -16.59 8.13
CA PHE A 104 3.60 -16.90 8.53
C PHE A 104 2.62 -15.80 8.10
N ILE A 105 2.94 -14.53 8.36
CA ILE A 105 2.10 -13.38 7.98
C ILE A 105 1.92 -13.30 6.46
N ILE A 106 3.01 -13.44 5.68
CA ILE A 106 2.96 -13.41 4.21
C ILE A 106 2.10 -14.56 3.69
N THR A 107 2.29 -15.78 4.22
CA THR A 107 1.53 -16.96 3.79
C THR A 107 0.05 -16.78 4.08
N LEU A 108 -0.30 -16.31 5.29
CA LEU A 108 -1.68 -16.04 5.66
C LEU A 108 -2.30 -14.95 4.78
N ALA A 109 -1.61 -13.84 4.56
CA ALA A 109 -2.06 -12.75 3.70
C ALA A 109 -2.30 -13.23 2.25
N PHE A 110 -1.39 -14.07 1.72
CA PHE A 110 -1.52 -14.65 0.40
C PHE A 110 -2.74 -15.57 0.29
N VAL A 111 -2.95 -16.46 1.27
CA VAL A 111 -4.13 -17.35 1.31
C VAL A 111 -5.41 -16.52 1.36
N LEU A 112 -5.48 -15.50 2.22
CA LEU A 112 -6.63 -14.61 2.31
C LEU A 112 -6.90 -13.91 0.97
N ALA A 113 -5.87 -13.36 0.32
CA ALA A 113 -6.02 -12.72 -0.98
C ALA A 113 -6.58 -13.68 -2.05
N VAL A 114 -6.03 -14.89 -2.14
CA VAL A 114 -6.44 -15.93 -3.11
C VAL A 114 -7.87 -16.40 -2.85
N VAL A 115 -8.35 -16.38 -1.61
CA VAL A 115 -9.72 -16.79 -1.26
C VAL A 115 -10.72 -15.64 -1.42
N THR A 116 -10.38 -14.43 -0.94
CA THR A 116 -11.29 -13.29 -0.93
C THR A 116 -11.54 -12.72 -2.33
N ILE A 117 -10.53 -12.65 -3.20
CA ILE A 117 -10.68 -12.07 -4.54
C ILE A 117 -11.71 -12.86 -5.39
N PRO A 118 -11.63 -14.21 -5.51
CA PRO A 118 -12.64 -14.97 -6.24
C PRO A 118 -14.01 -14.94 -5.57
N LEU A 119 -14.09 -15.00 -4.23
CA LEU A 119 -15.37 -14.90 -3.52
C LEU A 119 -16.07 -13.57 -3.82
N GLN A 120 -15.33 -12.49 -3.97
CA GLN A 120 -15.90 -11.18 -4.28
C GLN A 120 -16.33 -11.05 -5.76
N ILE A 121 -15.65 -11.75 -6.66
CA ILE A 121 -15.98 -11.74 -8.10
C ILE A 121 -17.15 -12.69 -8.42
N PHE A 122 -17.21 -13.87 -7.79
CA PHE A 122 -18.18 -14.93 -8.12
C PHE A 122 -19.31 -15.08 -7.09
N GLY A 123 -19.14 -14.59 -5.86
CA GLY A 123 -20.07 -14.82 -4.76
C GLY A 123 -21.16 -13.76 -4.57
N ASP A 124 -21.23 -12.74 -5.43
CA ASP A 124 -22.19 -11.61 -5.34
C ASP A 124 -22.32 -11.01 -3.91
N LEU A 125 -21.23 -11.01 -3.13
CA LEU A 125 -21.14 -10.26 -1.88
C LEU A 125 -20.84 -8.77 -2.14
#